data_AF-A0A9Q3UGS1-F1
#
_entry.id   AF-A0A9Q3UGS1-F1
#
_cell.length_a   1.000
_cell.length_b   1.000
_cell.length_c   1.000
_cell.angle_alpha   90.00
_cell.angle_beta   90.00
_cell.angle_gamma   90.00
#
_symmetry.space_group_name_H-M   'P 1'
#
loop_
_entity.id
_entity.type
_entity.pdbx_description
1 polymer ?
#
loop_
_entity_poly.entity_id
_entity_poly.type
_entity_poly.pdbx_seq_one_letter_code
_entity_poly.pdbx_strand_id
1 'polypeptide(L)' 'MPTYQVTYFNAKHAVMDSEAIFMKNLTNAKRSAEHHSPEGTDQIEIKDLMDQVLTRLTPEQGWIDSTEE' A
#
# COMPACT_ATOMS: atom_id res chain seq x y z
N MET A 1 -16.57 -0.96 7.04
CA MET A 1 -15.52 -1.10 6.00
C MET A 1 -14.26 -0.52 6.62
N PRO A 2 -13.16 -1.31 6.73
CA PRO A 2 -11.88 -0.78 7.16
C PRO A 2 -11.43 0.40 6.31
N THR A 3 -10.68 1.30 6.93
CA THR A 3 -9.96 2.37 6.23
C THR A 3 -8.50 1.95 6.16
N TYR A 4 -7.92 2.08 4.97
CA TYR A 4 -6.51 1.80 4.73
C TYR A 4 -5.82 3.07 4.26
N GLN A 5 -4.63 3.33 4.79
CA GLN A 5 -3.77 4.41 4.32
C GLN A 5 -2.80 3.82 3.30
N VAL A 6 -2.88 4.25 2.05
CA VAL A 6 -1.99 3.82 0.96
C VAL A 6 -0.94 4.91 0.74
N THR A 7 0.32 4.53 0.67
CA THR A 7 1.43 5.44 0.34
C THR A 7 2.22 4.87 -0.84
N TYR A 8 2.47 5.70 -1.84
CA TYR A 8 3.21 5.37 -3.04
C TYR A 8 4.61 5.95 -2.97
N PHE A 9 5.63 5.16 -3.30
CA PHE A 9 7.04 5.58 -3.28
C PHE A 9 7.68 5.40 -4.64
N ASN A 10 8.58 6.31 -5.01
CA ASN A 10 9.41 6.14 -6.21
C ASN A 10 10.65 5.27 -5.92
N ALA A 11 11.43 4.98 -6.95
CA ALA A 11 12.67 4.19 -6.86
C ALA A 11 13.76 4.79 -5.93
N LYS A 12 13.62 6.05 -5.49
CA LYS A 12 14.51 6.68 -4.49
C LYS A 12 13.95 6.55 -3.07
N HIS A 13 12.89 5.75 -2.89
CA HIS A 13 12.11 5.60 -1.65
C HIS A 13 11.52 6.92 -1.13
N ALA A 14 11.32 7.91 -2.01
CA ALA A 14 10.64 9.14 -1.65
C ALA A 14 9.13 8.97 -1.86
N VAL A 15 8.33 9.47 -0.91
CA VAL A 15 6.87 9.50 -1.01
C VAL A 15 6.48 10.34 -2.22
N MET A 16 5.67 9.75 -3.10
CA MET A 16 5.10 10.41 -4.27
C MET A 16 3.72 10.95 -3.96
N ASP A 17 2.88 10.11 -3.35
CA ASP A 17 1.49 10.41 -3.02
C ASP A 17 1.01 9.51 -1.88
N SER A 18 -0.10 9.90 -1.25
CA SER A 18 -0.77 9.10 -0.23
C SER A 18 -2.27 9.36 -0.21
N GLU A 19 -3.05 8.31 -0.03
CA GLU A 19 -4.51 8.39 0.02
C GLU A 19 -5.10 7.47 1.09
N ALA A 20 -6.29 7.83 1.57
CA ALA A 20 -7.10 6.97 2.42
C ALA A 20 -8.19 6.31 1.59
N ILE A 21 -8.26 4.97 1.62
CA ILE A 21 -9.27 4.20 0.89
C ILE A 21 -10.14 3.37 1.83
N PHE A 22 -11.42 3.25 1.48
CA PHE A 22 -12.38 2.42 2.20
C PHE A 22 -12.64 1.14 1.42
N MET A 23 -12.13 0.03 1.92
CA MET A 23 -12.22 -1.26 1.23
C MET A 23 -12.79 -2.34 2.14
N LYS A 24 -13.37 -3.38 1.55
CA LYS A 24 -13.95 -4.49 2.32
C LYS A 24 -12.88 -5.31 3.06
N ASN A 25 -11.69 -5.45 2.48
CA ASN A 25 -10.56 -6.22 3.00
C ASN A 25 -9.24 -5.77 2.35
N LEU A 26 -8.13 -6.27 2.87
CA LEU A 26 -6.79 -5.93 2.40
C LEU A 26 -6.52 -6.39 0.96
N THR A 27 -7.08 -7.53 0.53
CA THR A 27 -6.95 -8.02 -0.85
C THR A 27 -7.51 -7.04 -1.86
N ASN A 28 -8.67 -6.43 -1.58
CA ASN A 28 -9.25 -5.41 -2.44
C ASN A 28 -8.47 -4.09 -2.38
N ALA A 29 -7.92 -3.74 -1.22
CA ALA A 29 -7.05 -2.58 -1.06
C ALA A 29 -5.77 -2.71 -1.91
N LYS A 30 -5.10 -3.86 -1.89
CA LYS A 30 -3.92 -4.15 -2.72
C LYS A 30 -4.20 -3.94 -4.22
N ARG A 31 -5.27 -4.57 -4.72
CA ARG A 31 -5.66 -4.45 -6.14
C ARG A 31 -6.01 -3.01 -6.53
N SER A 32 -6.69 -2.29 -5.64
CA SER A 32 -7.01 -0.88 -5.86
C SER A 32 -5.73 -0.04 -5.91
N ALA A 33 -4.83 -0.22 -4.96
CA ALA A 33 -3.58 0.54 -4.89
C ALA A 33 -2.70 0.30 -6.13
N GLU A 34 -2.58 -0.94 -6.61
CA GLU A 34 -1.87 -1.22 -7.87
C GLU A 34 -2.51 -0.49 -9.05
N HIS A 35 -3.83 -0.56 -9.19
CA HIS A 35 -4.55 0.03 -10.32
C HIS A 35 -4.48 1.57 -10.34
N HIS A 36 -4.47 2.20 -9.17
CA HIS A 36 -4.44 3.64 -9.00
C HIS A 36 -3.03 4.20 -8.78
N SER A 37 -1.99 3.36 -8.83
CA SER A 37 -0.62 3.78 -8.60
C SER A 37 -0.17 4.83 -9.63
N PRO A 38 0.40 5.97 -9.19
CA PRO A 38 0.98 6.95 -10.10
C PRO A 38 2.11 6.35 -10.94
N GLU A 39 2.28 6.85 -12.17
CA GLU A 39 3.42 6.46 -13.01
C GLU A 39 4.76 6.77 -12.30
N GLY A 40 5.67 5.80 -12.28
CA GLY A 40 6.95 5.90 -11.56
C GLY A 40 6.91 5.40 -10.12
N THR A 41 5.76 4.89 -9.66
CA THR A 41 5.67 4.11 -8.40
C THR A 41 6.55 2.86 -8.50
N ASP A 42 7.41 2.69 -7.51
CA ASP A 42 8.28 1.53 -7.33
C ASP A 42 7.79 0.65 -6.17
N GLN A 43 7.30 1.27 -5.10
CA GLN A 43 6.80 0.58 -3.91
C GLN A 43 5.47 1.16 -3.44
N ILE A 44 4.66 0.30 -2.84
CA ILE A 44 3.37 0.68 -2.23
C ILE A 44 3.36 0.16 -0.80
N GLU A 45 2.96 0.99 0.14
CA GLU A 45 2.73 0.60 1.53
C GLU A 45 1.26 0.80 1.87
N ILE A 46 0.63 -0.21 2.46
CA ILE A 46 -0.74 -0.11 2.97
C ILE A 46 -0.70 -0.27 4.49
N LYS A 47 -1.23 0.73 5.19
CA LYS A 47 -1.36 0.77 6.65
C LYS A 47 -2.80 0.76 7.10
N ASP A 48 -3.01 0.42 8.35
CA ASP A 48 -4.25 0.72 9.06
C ASP A 48 -4.28 2.19 9.54
N LEU A 49 -5.32 2.54 10.31
CA LEU A 49 -5.49 3.87 10.90
C LEU A 49 -4.56 4.18 12.09
N MET A 50 -3.84 3.17 12.61
CA MET A 50 -2.87 3.32 13.70
C MET A 50 -1.43 3.37 13.18
N ASP A 51 -1.25 3.63 11.87
CA ASP A 51 0.03 3.63 11.17
C ASP A 51 0.76 2.27 11.18
N GLN A 52 0.06 1.18 11.51
CA GLN A 52 0.61 -0.17 11.41
C GLN A 52 0.66 -0.58 9.94
N VAL A 53 1.85 -0.93 9.47
CA VAL A 53 2.03 -1.49 8.12
C VAL A 53 1.41 -2.87 8.09
N LEU A 54 0.44 -3.05 7.20
CA LEU A 54 -0.23 -4.32 6.98
C LEU A 54 0.42 -5.10 5.85
N THR A 55 0.84 -4.40 4.80
CA THR A 55 1.45 -5.02 3.62
C THR A 55 2.23 -4.02 2.79
N ARG A 56 3.20 -4.52 2.04
CA ARG A 56 4.03 -3.73 1.13
C ARG A 56 4.15 -4.42 -0.22
N LEU A 57 3.99 -3.68 -1.31
CA LEU A 57 4.37 -4.13 -2.64
C LEU A 57 5.81 -3.68 -2.88
N THR A 58 6.67 -4.65 -3.23
CA THR A 58 8.06 -4.40 -3.62
C THR A 58 8.31 -4.91 -5.04
N PRO A 59 9.24 -4.29 -5.80
CA PRO A 59 9.58 -4.73 -7.15
C PRO A 59 10.11 -6.17 -7.20
N GLU A 60 10.86 -6.59 -6.16
CA GLU A 60 11.57 -7.87 -6.14
C GLU A 60 10.67 -9.04 -5.73
N GLN A 61 9.74 -8.83 -4.80
CA GLN A 61 9.02 -9.92 -4.13
C GLN A 61 7.50 -9.81 -4.29
N GLY A 62 6.99 -8.73 -4.90
CA GLY A 62 5.56 -8.46 -4.94
C GLY A 62 5.04 -8.09 -3.56
N TRP A 63 3.80 -8.48 -3.25
CA TRP A 63 3.16 -8.17 -1.97
C TRP A 63 3.72 -9.02 -0.84
N ILE A 64 4.21 -8.34 0.19
CA ILE A 64 4.71 -8.92 1.44
C ILE A 64 3.76 -8.48 2.55
N ASP A 65 3.01 -9.43 3.11
CA ASP A 65 2.14 -9.18 4.24
C ASP A 65 2.95 -9.14 5.53
N SER A 66 2.69 -8.12 6.34
CA SER A 66 3.17 -8.09 7.71
C SER A 66 2.33 -9.12 8.47
N THR A 67 2.93 -10.27 8.77
CA THR A 67 2.30 -11.25 9.64
C THR A 67 2.08 -10.58 11.00
N GLU A 68 0.82 -10.33 11.35
CA GLU A 68 0.45 -10.17 12.76
C GLU A 68 0.87 -11.47 13.47
N GLU A 69 1.89 -11.40 14.33
CA GLU A 69 2.13 -12.45 15.34
C GLU A 69 1.01 -12.45 16.38
#